data_AF-A0A285E734-F1
#
_entry.id   AF-A0A285E734-F1
#
_cell.length_a   1.000
_cell.length_b   1.000
_cell.length_c   1.000
_cell.angle_alpha   90.00
_cell.angle_beta   90.00
_cell.angle_gamma   90.00
#
_symmetry.space_group_name_H-M   'P 1'
#
loop_
_entity.id
_entity.type
_entity.pdbx_description
1 polymer ?
#
loop_
_entity_poly.entity_id
_entity_poly.type
_entity_poly.pdbx_seq_one_letter_code
_entity_poly.pdbx_strand_id
1 'polypeptide(L)'
;MGCGLSKAHIRSEVPVSHGNARTTIHGRKLIIARHRAGWRQAHIAAAMGISRKCVRTWITRYDTEGDAGLVDRSSRPRTSPRRTAAEVEDRIIELRRRERRGPAWIGAELGVPARTVSRVLVRRGQPRLAALDPMTGQVIRSSKVTAVRYERARPGELVHMDVKKLARIPDGGGWRAHGRAAGSTSRDRATRVGYDYVLLWSTTTSGWPTPRSSPTRRAPPAPASSPAPRPTSPHAASPASSG
;
A
#
# COMPACT_ATOMS: atom_id res chain seq x y z
N MET A 1 -8.02 -2.59 23.98
CA MET A 1 -8.45 -1.22 23.65
C MET A 1 -8.16 -0.94 22.19
N GLY A 2 -9.11 -1.24 21.30
CA GLY A 2 -8.99 -0.96 19.87
C GLY A 2 -9.49 0.44 19.57
N CYS A 3 -8.75 1.20 18.77
CA CYS A 3 -9.26 2.44 18.19
C CYS A 3 -8.80 2.54 16.73
N GLY A 4 -9.78 2.81 15.86
CA GLY A 4 -9.77 2.47 14.45
C GLY A 4 -8.94 3.39 13.58
N LEU A 5 -8.39 2.78 12.53
CA LEU A 5 -7.77 3.42 11.37
C LEU A 5 -8.77 4.35 10.66
N SER A 6 -8.59 5.67 10.78
CA SER A 6 -9.30 6.60 9.90
C SER A 6 -8.56 6.76 8.57
N LYS A 7 -9.24 6.34 7.49
CA LYS A 7 -8.88 6.58 6.09
C LYS A 7 -8.71 8.08 5.86
N ALA A 8 -7.47 8.55 5.70
CA ALA A 8 -7.19 9.88 5.18
C ALA A 8 -7.61 9.92 3.70
N HIS A 9 -8.83 10.41 3.46
CA HIS A 9 -9.28 10.75 2.12
C HIS A 9 -8.56 12.04 1.69
N ILE A 10 -7.71 11.95 0.66
CA ILE A 10 -7.31 13.11 -0.13
C ILE A 10 -8.50 13.40 -1.04
N ARG A 11 -9.50 14.10 -0.51
CA ARG A 11 -10.50 14.78 -1.34
C ARG A 11 -10.15 16.26 -1.31
N SER A 12 -10.16 16.90 -2.47
CA SER A 12 -10.34 18.34 -2.55
C SER A 12 -11.51 18.69 -1.64
N GLU A 13 -11.24 19.30 -0.50
CA GLU A 13 -12.29 19.76 0.42
C GLU A 13 -13.01 20.90 -0.28
N VAL A 14 -13.98 20.56 -1.13
CA VAL A 14 -15.15 21.39 -1.30
C VAL A 14 -15.70 21.53 0.12
N PRO A 15 -15.78 22.75 0.70
CA PRO A 15 -16.41 22.92 2.00
C PRO A 15 -17.82 22.41 1.86
N VAL A 16 -18.09 21.20 2.35
CA VAL A 16 -19.42 20.63 2.28
C VAL A 16 -20.22 21.41 3.31
N SER A 17 -20.97 22.39 2.84
CA SER A 17 -21.96 23.08 3.64
C SER A 17 -22.89 22.01 4.19
N HIS A 18 -22.84 21.75 5.51
CA HIS A 18 -23.73 20.78 6.14
C HIS A 18 -25.17 21.24 5.90
N GLY A 19 -26.13 20.32 5.75
CA GLY A 19 -27.53 20.68 5.40
C GLY A 19 -28.19 21.71 6.32
N ASN A 20 -27.68 21.89 7.54
CA ASN A 20 -28.17 22.83 8.55
C ASN A 20 -27.45 24.20 8.52
N ALA A 21 -26.51 24.41 7.59
CA ALA A 21 -25.81 25.67 7.47
C ALA A 21 -26.76 26.77 6.97
N ARG A 22 -27.08 27.75 7.82
CA ARG A 22 -27.98 28.87 7.47
C ARG A 22 -27.50 29.72 6.28
N THR A 23 -26.21 29.65 5.96
CA THR A 23 -25.59 30.38 4.84
C THR A 23 -24.96 29.42 3.84
N THR A 24 -25.75 28.48 3.32
CA THR A 24 -25.41 27.79 2.06
C THR A 24 -25.30 28.79 0.91
N ILE A 25 -24.76 28.38 -0.24
CA ILE A 25 -24.74 29.22 -1.46
C ILE A 25 -26.15 29.73 -1.80
N HIS A 26 -27.18 28.89 -1.69
CA HIS A 26 -28.56 29.30 -1.92
C HIS A 26 -29.04 30.33 -0.89
N GLY A 27 -28.73 30.14 0.39
CA GLY A 27 -29.03 31.10 1.44
C GLY A 27 -28.35 32.47 1.21
N ARG A 28 -27.11 32.46 0.72
CA ARG A 28 -26.37 33.69 0.35
C ARG A 28 -27.01 34.41 -0.84
N LYS A 29 -27.42 33.68 -1.88
CA LYS A 29 -28.17 34.25 -3.01
C LYS A 29 -29.50 34.85 -2.57
N LEU A 30 -30.20 34.19 -1.63
CA LEU A 30 -31.45 34.71 -1.06
C LEU A 30 -31.24 36.03 -0.28
N ILE A 31 -30.12 36.18 0.43
CA ILE A 31 -29.74 37.45 1.08
C ILE A 31 -29.65 38.57 0.03
N ILE A 32 -28.94 38.32 -1.09
CA ILE A 32 -28.77 39.30 -2.16
C ILE A 32 -30.10 39.60 -2.86
N ALA A 33 -30.92 38.59 -3.15
CA ALA A 33 -32.23 38.78 -3.75
C ALA A 33 -33.14 39.68 -2.89
N ARG A 34 -33.19 39.43 -1.56
CA ARG A 34 -33.95 40.27 -0.64
C ARG A 34 -33.39 41.69 -0.52
N HIS A 35 -32.06 41.82 -0.54
CA HIS A 35 -31.44 43.14 -0.54
C HIS A 35 -31.80 43.95 -1.80
N ARG A 36 -31.74 43.33 -2.98
CA ARG A 36 -32.15 43.92 -4.26
C ARG A 36 -33.65 44.23 -4.32
N ALA A 37 -34.47 43.46 -3.61
CA ALA A 37 -35.89 43.74 -3.43
C ALA A 37 -36.18 44.89 -2.42
N GLY A 38 -35.16 45.62 -1.97
CA GLY A 38 -35.32 46.80 -1.10
C GLY A 38 -35.47 46.48 0.39
N TRP A 39 -35.26 45.23 0.82
CA TRP A 39 -35.41 44.89 2.24
C TRP A 39 -34.29 45.50 3.08
N ARG A 40 -34.65 46.05 4.24
CA ARG A 40 -33.69 46.51 5.25
C ARG A 40 -32.85 45.33 5.76
N GLN A 41 -31.55 45.52 5.94
CA GLN A 41 -30.64 44.45 6.40
C GLN A 41 -31.07 43.77 7.72
N ALA A 42 -31.73 44.52 8.61
CA ALA A 42 -32.29 43.98 9.86
C ALA A 42 -33.41 42.95 9.62
N HIS A 43 -34.30 43.20 8.66
CA HIS A 43 -35.38 42.27 8.31
C HIS A 43 -34.84 41.02 7.64
N ILE A 44 -33.84 41.17 6.76
CA ILE A 44 -33.14 40.03 6.14
C ILE A 44 -32.49 39.16 7.22
N ALA A 45 -31.79 39.77 8.17
CA ALA A 45 -31.14 39.09 9.28
C ALA A 45 -32.14 38.31 10.15
N ALA A 46 -33.27 38.93 10.53
CA ALA A 46 -34.33 38.30 11.29
C ALA A 46 -34.96 37.12 10.53
N ALA A 47 -35.33 37.30 9.26
CA ALA A 47 -35.96 36.28 8.42
C ALA A 47 -35.04 35.07 8.14
N MET A 48 -33.72 35.27 8.15
CA MET A 48 -32.72 34.22 7.93
C MET A 48 -32.17 33.63 9.24
N GLY A 49 -32.50 34.20 10.40
CA GLY A 49 -31.92 33.82 11.68
C GLY A 49 -30.40 34.00 11.73
N ILE A 50 -29.86 35.07 11.14
CA ILE A 50 -28.41 35.35 11.15
C ILE A 50 -28.14 36.76 11.67
N SER A 51 -26.89 37.05 12.02
CA SER A 51 -26.52 38.40 12.48
C SER A 51 -26.55 39.42 11.33
N ARG A 52 -26.87 40.69 11.65
CA ARG A 52 -26.78 41.82 10.70
C ARG A 52 -25.38 41.95 10.09
N LYS A 53 -24.33 41.67 10.87
CA LYS A 53 -22.94 41.65 10.40
C LYS A 53 -22.73 40.61 9.29
N CYS A 54 -23.34 39.43 9.41
CA CYS A 54 -23.28 38.38 8.38
C CYS A 54 -23.94 38.84 7.08
N VAL A 55 -25.14 39.43 7.15
CA VAL A 55 -25.83 40.02 6.00
C VAL A 55 -24.97 41.07 5.31
N ARG A 56 -24.44 42.05 6.07
CA ARG A 56 -23.56 43.08 5.53
C ARG A 56 -22.33 42.49 4.83
N THR A 57 -21.72 41.46 5.41
CA THR A 57 -20.55 40.80 4.83
C THR A 57 -20.85 40.21 3.46
N TRP A 58 -21.98 39.51 3.31
CA TRP A 58 -22.36 38.89 2.04
C TRP A 58 -22.75 39.92 0.98
N ILE A 59 -23.48 40.98 1.35
CA ILE A 59 -23.79 42.10 0.46
C ILE A 59 -22.50 42.75 -0.03
N THR A 60 -21.60 43.13 0.89
CA THR A 60 -20.33 43.77 0.53
C THR A 60 -19.51 42.89 -0.43
N ARG A 61 -19.42 41.58 -0.17
CA ARG A 61 -18.70 40.66 -1.06
C ARG A 61 -19.35 40.56 -2.44
N TYR A 62 -20.67 40.51 -2.50
CA TYR A 62 -21.40 40.47 -3.75
C TYR A 62 -21.23 41.76 -4.56
N ASP A 63 -21.24 42.92 -3.90
CA ASP A 63 -21.03 44.20 -4.57
C ASP A 63 -19.61 44.32 -5.15
N THR A 64 -18.60 43.72 -4.47
CA THR A 64 -17.21 43.75 -4.94
C THR A 64 -16.85 42.67 -5.96
N GLU A 65 -17.44 41.47 -5.88
CA GLU A 65 -16.98 40.27 -6.60
C GLU A 65 -18.12 39.54 -7.35
N GLY A 66 -19.36 40.03 -7.27
CA GLY A 66 -20.54 39.38 -7.83
C GLY A 66 -20.82 38.01 -7.23
N ASP A 67 -21.31 37.08 -8.06
CA ASP A 67 -21.60 35.70 -7.64
C ASP A 67 -20.35 34.95 -7.13
N ALA A 68 -19.16 35.29 -7.61
CA ALA A 68 -17.91 34.67 -7.15
C ALA A 68 -17.64 34.96 -5.66
N GLY A 69 -18.05 36.14 -5.19
CA GLY A 69 -17.93 36.54 -3.77
C GLY A 69 -18.79 35.71 -2.80
N LEU A 70 -19.78 34.98 -3.31
CA LEU A 70 -20.66 34.13 -2.51
C LEU A 70 -20.12 32.72 -2.30
N VAL A 71 -19.06 32.33 -3.00
CA VAL A 71 -18.41 31.02 -2.87
C VAL A 71 -17.62 30.96 -1.55
N ASP A 72 -17.52 29.76 -0.97
CA ASP A 72 -16.70 29.56 0.22
C ASP A 72 -15.23 29.86 -0.06
N ARG A 73 -14.69 30.78 0.73
CA ARG A 73 -13.25 31.04 0.75
C ARG A 73 -12.58 30.02 1.65
N SER A 74 -11.36 29.65 1.28
CA SER A 74 -10.51 28.83 2.15
C SER A 74 -10.35 29.51 3.52
N SER A 75 -10.72 28.79 4.58
CA SER A 75 -10.42 29.17 5.96
C SER A 75 -8.98 28.81 6.35
N ARG A 76 -8.21 28.22 5.44
CA ARG A 76 -6.81 27.86 5.73
C ARG A 76 -6.00 29.12 5.98
N PRO A 77 -5.16 29.13 7.02
CA PRO A 77 -4.31 30.28 7.30
C PRO A 77 -3.36 30.54 6.12
N ARG A 78 -3.18 31.81 5.79
CA ARG A 78 -2.27 32.24 4.71
C ARG A 78 -0.82 31.89 5.01
N THR A 79 -0.43 31.94 6.28
CA THR A 79 0.92 31.62 6.75
C THR A 79 0.85 30.61 7.89
N SER A 80 1.82 29.70 7.95
CA SER A 80 1.98 28.74 9.04
C SER A 80 3.42 28.81 9.54
N PRO A 81 3.75 29.76 10.44
CA PRO A 81 5.13 29.98 10.89
C PRO A 81 5.79 28.74 11.51
N ARG A 82 5.00 27.86 12.15
CA ARG A 82 5.48 26.59 12.73
C ARG A 82 5.58 25.46 11.69
N ARG A 83 5.48 25.77 10.40
CA ARG A 83 5.65 24.78 9.35
C ARG A 83 7.12 24.37 9.33
N THR A 84 7.35 23.05 9.29
CA THR A 84 8.67 22.46 9.09
C THR A 84 9.38 23.13 7.91
N ALA A 85 10.63 23.57 8.13
CA ALA A 85 11.45 24.19 7.10
C ALA A 85 11.59 23.27 5.88
N ALA A 86 11.67 23.87 4.68
CA ALA A 86 11.73 23.12 3.42
C ALA A 86 12.90 22.12 3.39
N GLU A 87 14.06 22.53 3.89
CA GLU A 87 15.27 21.68 4.00
C GLU A 87 15.05 20.41 4.83
N VAL A 88 14.31 20.52 5.94
CA VAL A 88 13.97 19.36 6.78
C VAL A 88 12.97 18.47 6.05
N GLU A 89 12.00 19.06 5.34
CA GLU A 89 11.09 18.28 4.49
C GLU A 89 11.86 17.50 3.42
N ASP A 90 12.83 18.13 2.75
CA ASP A 90 13.60 17.51 1.68
C ASP A 90 14.49 16.37 2.20
N ARG A 91 15.15 16.56 3.35
CA ARG A 91 15.87 15.47 4.05
C ARG A 91 14.98 14.28 4.39
N ILE A 92 13.73 14.54 4.83
CA ILE A 92 12.75 13.49 5.09
C ILE A 92 12.43 12.70 3.80
N ILE A 93 12.26 13.39 2.66
CA ILE A 93 11.95 12.74 1.38
C ILE A 93 13.13 11.94 0.86
N GLU A 94 14.34 12.49 0.96
CA GLU A 94 15.57 11.82 0.54
C GLU A 94 15.76 10.51 1.32
N LEU A 95 15.73 10.59 2.66
CA LEU A 95 15.89 9.43 3.53
C LEU A 95 14.77 8.41 3.31
N ARG A 96 13.53 8.87 3.08
CA ARG A 96 12.41 8.00 2.73
C ARG A 96 12.65 7.21 1.45
N ARG A 97 13.20 7.83 0.40
CA ARG A 97 13.46 7.19 -0.90
C ARG A 97 14.60 6.18 -0.80
N ARG A 98 15.68 6.53 -0.09
CA ARG A 98 16.85 5.67 0.09
C ARG A 98 16.53 4.44 0.93
N GLU A 99 15.99 4.64 2.12
CA GLU A 99 15.87 3.57 3.13
C GLU A 99 14.53 2.82 3.06
N ARG A 100 13.49 3.44 2.49
CA ARG A 100 12.12 2.88 2.45
C ARG A 100 11.60 2.45 3.84
N ARG A 101 11.96 3.19 4.89
CA ARG A 101 11.55 2.94 6.27
C ARG A 101 10.36 3.79 6.72
N GLY A 102 9.73 3.38 7.81
CA GLY A 102 8.53 4.03 8.35
C GLY A 102 8.82 5.38 9.03
N PRO A 103 7.76 6.17 9.32
CA PRO A 103 7.91 7.50 9.92
C PRO A 103 8.61 7.52 11.29
N ALA A 104 8.48 6.46 12.09
CA ALA A 104 9.14 6.38 13.40
C ALA A 104 10.66 6.30 13.27
N TRP A 105 11.13 5.45 12.35
CA TRP A 105 12.56 5.27 12.09
C TRP A 105 13.18 6.54 11.48
N ILE A 106 12.54 7.10 10.45
CA ILE A 106 12.96 8.36 9.82
C ILE A 106 12.98 9.51 10.84
N GLY A 107 12.01 9.53 11.75
CA GLY A 107 11.92 10.54 12.80
C GLY A 107 13.06 10.44 13.80
N ALA A 108 13.44 9.23 14.20
CA ALA A 108 14.59 9.00 15.07
C ALA A 108 15.90 9.45 14.40
N GLU A 109 16.09 9.14 13.12
CA GLU A 109 17.29 9.49 12.37
C GLU A 109 17.48 11.01 12.20
N LEU A 110 16.39 11.74 11.96
CA LEU A 110 16.45 13.17 11.66
C LEU A 110 16.14 14.08 12.87
N GLY A 111 15.86 13.50 14.05
CA GLY A 111 15.45 14.25 15.24
C GLY A 111 14.08 14.93 15.08
N VAL A 112 13.18 14.38 14.27
CA VAL A 112 11.87 14.95 13.96
C VAL A 112 10.76 14.02 14.47
N PRO A 113 9.69 14.53 15.12
CA PRO A 113 8.58 13.68 15.55
C PRO A 113 7.96 12.89 14.40
N ALA A 114 7.68 11.60 14.61
CA ALA A 114 7.10 10.71 13.60
C ALA A 114 5.79 11.25 12.98
N ARG A 115 5.00 12.01 13.76
CA ARG A 115 3.80 12.71 13.28
C ARG A 115 4.14 13.78 12.24
N THR A 116 5.22 14.53 12.44
CA THR A 116 5.69 15.54 11.50
C THR A 116 6.17 14.87 10.23
N VAL A 117 6.97 13.81 10.33
CA VAL A 117 7.40 12.99 9.18
C VAL A 117 6.18 12.52 8.38
N SER A 118 5.19 11.94 9.05
CA SER A 118 3.95 11.47 8.40
C SER A 118 3.22 12.59 7.66
N ARG A 119 3.10 13.78 8.26
CA ARG A 119 2.46 14.95 7.63
C ARG A 119 3.25 15.46 6.42
N VAL A 120 4.58 15.48 6.51
CA VAL A 120 5.46 15.87 5.40
C VAL A 120 5.32 14.90 4.24
N LEU A 121 5.36 13.59 4.50
CA LEU A 121 5.19 12.56 3.48
C LEU A 121 3.86 12.71 2.74
N VAL A 122 2.75 12.93 3.46
CA VAL A 122 1.44 13.16 2.85
C VAL A 122 1.43 14.44 2.01
N ARG A 123 1.98 15.54 2.52
CA ARG A 123 2.05 16.83 1.83
C ARG A 123 2.87 16.75 0.53
N ARG A 124 3.96 16.00 0.55
CA ARG A 124 4.86 15.78 -0.60
C ARG A 124 4.42 14.59 -1.47
N GLY A 125 3.19 14.09 -1.29
CA GLY A 125 2.59 13.05 -2.12
C GLY A 125 3.30 11.69 -2.07
N GLN A 126 4.04 11.39 -1.00
CA GLN A 126 4.74 10.11 -0.90
C GLN A 126 3.78 8.96 -0.63
N PRO A 127 3.84 7.87 -1.41
CA PRO A 127 3.01 6.70 -1.19
C PRO A 127 3.37 6.00 0.13
N ARG A 128 2.38 5.32 0.70
CA ARG A 128 2.60 4.42 1.85
C ARG A 128 3.50 3.27 1.41
N LEU A 129 4.34 2.74 2.31
CA LEU A 129 5.23 1.61 1.99
C LEU A 129 4.43 0.38 1.57
N ALA A 130 3.26 0.15 2.17
CA ALA A 130 2.37 -0.94 1.80
C ALA A 130 1.83 -0.84 0.36
N ALA A 131 1.94 0.33 -0.27
CA ALA A 131 1.59 0.54 -1.67
C ALA A 131 2.82 0.50 -2.58
N LEU A 132 4.01 0.22 -2.06
CA LEU A 132 5.25 0.10 -2.81
C LEU A 132 5.68 -1.37 -2.85
N ASP A 133 6.21 -1.80 -4.00
CA ASP A 133 6.91 -3.06 -4.09
C ASP A 133 8.16 -3.01 -3.20
N PRO A 134 8.34 -3.95 -2.26
CA PRO A 134 9.51 -3.98 -1.38
C PRO A 134 10.86 -3.99 -2.13
N MET A 135 10.90 -4.62 -3.30
CA MET A 135 12.13 -4.78 -4.08
C MET A 135 12.43 -3.56 -4.94
N THR A 136 11.48 -3.14 -5.78
CA THR A 136 11.70 -2.04 -6.73
C THR A 136 11.38 -0.66 -6.18
N GLY A 137 10.63 -0.57 -5.08
CA GLY A 137 10.14 0.70 -4.54
C GLY A 137 9.13 1.42 -5.44
N GLN A 138 8.69 0.78 -6.52
CA GLN A 138 7.66 1.31 -7.40
C GLN A 138 6.28 1.14 -6.76
N VAL A 139 5.37 2.07 -7.06
CA VAL A 139 3.99 1.93 -6.61
C VAL A 139 3.42 0.67 -7.22
N ILE A 140 2.97 -0.25 -6.36
CA ILE A 140 2.21 -1.44 -6.76
C ILE A 140 1.00 -0.89 -7.49
N ARG A 141 0.99 -1.00 -8.81
CA ARG A 141 -0.16 -0.65 -9.63
C ARG A 141 -1.27 -1.61 -9.24
N SER A 142 -2.17 -1.16 -8.36
CA SER A 142 -3.36 -1.91 -7.97
C SER A 142 -4.35 -2.07 -9.13
N SER A 143 -4.15 -1.33 -10.22
CA SER A 143 -4.78 -1.66 -11.49
C SER A 143 -4.25 -3.02 -11.95
N LYS A 144 -5.14 -3.99 -12.22
CA LYS A 144 -4.90 -5.25 -12.96
C LYS A 144 -4.40 -5.03 -14.41
N VAL A 145 -3.60 -3.99 -14.61
CA VAL A 145 -3.20 -3.37 -15.86
C VAL A 145 -1.67 -3.29 -15.81
N THR A 146 -1.03 -4.44 -15.71
CA THR A 146 0.10 -4.65 -16.61
C THR A 146 -0.56 -4.75 -17.99
N ALA A 147 -0.67 -3.62 -18.68
CA ALA A 147 -1.32 -3.50 -20.00
C ALA A 147 -0.57 -4.25 -21.11
N VAL A 148 0.55 -4.91 -20.79
CA VAL A 148 1.15 -5.90 -21.68
C VAL A 148 0.56 -7.23 -21.31
N ARG A 149 -0.55 -7.58 -21.96
CA ARG A 149 -0.99 -8.97 -21.98
C ARG A 149 0.03 -9.73 -22.79
N TYR A 150 0.66 -10.73 -22.18
CA TYR A 150 1.50 -11.69 -22.89
C TYR A 150 0.57 -12.59 -23.70
N GLU A 151 0.06 -12.07 -24.81
CA GLU A 151 -0.74 -12.81 -25.78
C GLU A 151 0.19 -13.28 -26.91
N ARG A 152 -0.04 -14.51 -27.34
CA ARG A 152 0.71 -15.20 -28.39
C ARG A 152 -0.29 -15.85 -29.34
N ALA A 153 0.09 -15.96 -30.61
CA ALA A 153 -0.85 -16.29 -31.68
C ALA A 153 -1.23 -17.77 -31.67
N ARG A 154 -0.34 -18.65 -31.18
CA ARG A 154 -0.57 -20.10 -31.15
C ARG A 154 -0.44 -20.66 -29.74
N PRO A 155 -1.29 -21.63 -29.34
CA PRO A 155 -1.10 -22.40 -28.13
C PRO A 155 0.31 -23.03 -28.09
N GLY A 156 1.00 -22.93 -26.95
CA GLY A 156 2.37 -23.43 -26.78
C GLY A 156 3.48 -22.41 -26.97
N GLU A 157 3.20 -21.24 -27.55
CA GLU A 157 4.18 -20.13 -27.67
C GLU A 157 4.44 -19.41 -26.33
N LEU A 158 3.54 -19.58 -25.36
CA LEU A 158 3.71 -19.12 -24.00
C LEU A 158 3.34 -20.25 -23.04
N VAL A 159 4.33 -20.64 -22.24
CA VAL A 159 4.14 -21.59 -21.13
C VAL A 159 4.20 -20.81 -19.84
N HIS A 160 3.09 -20.80 -19.09
CA HIS A 160 3.11 -20.29 -17.73
C HIS A 160 3.46 -21.42 -16.79
N MET A 161 4.60 -21.32 -16.12
CA MET A 161 5.03 -22.27 -15.10
C MET A 161 4.97 -21.62 -13.72
N ASP A 162 4.30 -22.28 -12.79
CA ASP A 162 4.30 -21.95 -11.37
C ASP A 162 4.86 -23.12 -10.57
N VAL A 163 5.73 -22.80 -9.61
CA VAL A 163 6.29 -23.78 -8.69
C VAL A 163 5.74 -23.48 -7.31
N LYS A 164 4.80 -24.30 -6.86
CA LYS A 164 4.18 -24.13 -5.55
C LYS A 164 4.85 -25.05 -4.54
N LYS A 165 5.57 -24.46 -3.59
CA LYS A 165 6.07 -25.16 -2.41
C LYS A 165 4.95 -25.30 -1.39
N LEU A 166 4.50 -26.53 -1.16
CA LEU A 166 3.45 -26.85 -0.19
C LEU A 166 4.04 -27.62 0.99
N ALA A 167 3.46 -27.42 2.18
CA ALA A 167 3.80 -28.25 3.33
C ALA A 167 3.42 -29.70 3.02
N ARG A 168 4.32 -30.63 3.31
CA ARG A 168 4.07 -32.06 3.13
C ARG A 168 2.90 -32.48 4.03
N ILE A 169 1.92 -33.13 3.43
CA ILE A 169 0.82 -33.75 4.18
C ILE A 169 1.37 -35.06 4.75
N PRO A 170 1.30 -35.30 6.08
CA PRO A 170 1.71 -36.56 6.67
C PRO A 170 0.86 -37.73 6.15
N ASP A 171 1.46 -38.91 6.06
CA ASP A 171 0.72 -40.14 5.75
C ASP A 171 -0.38 -40.34 6.79
N GLY A 172 -1.61 -40.60 6.33
CA GLY A 172 -2.82 -40.63 7.16
C GLY A 172 -3.56 -39.30 7.30
N GLY A 173 -3.05 -38.20 6.73
CA GLY A 173 -3.74 -36.90 6.67
C GLY A 173 -3.32 -35.93 7.79
N GLY A 174 -3.63 -34.65 7.58
CA GLY A 174 -3.28 -33.59 8.54
C GLY A 174 -4.32 -33.42 9.66
N TRP A 175 -4.24 -32.29 10.37
CA TRP A 175 -5.16 -31.93 11.46
C TRP A 175 -6.66 -31.95 11.10
N ARG A 176 -6.99 -31.91 9.80
CA ARG A 176 -8.38 -32.07 9.31
C ARG A 176 -8.90 -33.50 9.45
N ALA A 177 -8.03 -34.51 9.40
CA ALA A 177 -8.38 -35.92 9.61
C ALA A 177 -8.31 -36.31 11.10
N HIS A 178 -7.32 -35.78 11.85
CA HIS A 178 -7.01 -36.20 13.22
C HIS A 178 -7.35 -35.16 14.31
N GLY A 179 -8.07 -34.10 13.95
CA GLY A 179 -8.39 -32.99 14.84
C GLY A 179 -7.23 -32.01 15.09
N ARG A 180 -7.54 -30.80 15.57
CA ARG A 180 -6.54 -29.74 15.80
C ARG A 180 -5.47 -30.11 16.84
N ALA A 181 -5.78 -31.04 17.75
CA ALA A 181 -4.85 -31.54 18.77
C ALA A 181 -3.71 -32.39 18.18
N ALA A 182 -3.90 -32.99 17.00
CA ALA A 182 -2.89 -33.72 16.25
C ALA A 182 -2.00 -32.81 15.37
N GLY A 183 -2.39 -31.54 15.18
CA GLY A 183 -1.60 -30.55 14.45
C GLY A 183 -0.54 -29.83 15.29
N SER A 184 -0.41 -30.13 16.59
CA SER A 184 0.58 -29.50 17.45
C SER A 184 1.96 -30.13 17.21
N THR A 185 2.72 -29.53 16.30
CA THR A 185 4.14 -29.83 16.01
C THR A 185 5.08 -29.69 17.22
N SER A 186 4.60 -29.20 18.37
CA SER A 186 5.39 -29.13 19.59
C SER A 186 5.55 -30.48 20.30
N ARG A 187 4.69 -31.48 20.01
CA ARG A 187 4.68 -32.76 20.73
C ARG A 187 5.58 -33.83 20.08
N ASP A 188 5.66 -33.84 18.75
CA ASP A 188 6.49 -34.79 18.00
C ASP A 188 7.65 -34.10 17.27
N ARG A 189 8.77 -33.90 17.98
CA ARG A 189 10.04 -33.43 17.38
C ARG A 189 10.65 -34.41 16.37
N ALA A 190 10.14 -35.64 16.32
CA ALA A 190 10.61 -36.70 15.41
C ALA A 190 10.05 -36.56 13.99
N THR A 191 8.93 -35.85 13.79
CA THR A 191 8.30 -35.71 12.48
C THR A 191 9.04 -34.63 11.67
N ARG A 192 9.87 -35.05 10.72
CA ARG A 192 10.58 -34.14 9.83
C ARG A 192 9.58 -33.41 8.94
N VAL A 193 9.29 -32.14 9.27
CA VAL A 193 8.40 -31.28 8.46
C VAL A 193 9.06 -31.05 7.11
N GLY A 194 8.61 -31.81 6.11
CA GLY A 194 9.04 -31.71 4.73
C GLY A 194 8.20 -30.73 3.93
N TYR A 195 8.70 -30.36 2.75
CA TYR A 195 7.93 -29.65 1.74
C TYR A 195 7.88 -30.50 0.48
N ASP A 196 6.75 -30.47 -0.20
CA ASP A 196 6.61 -31.03 -1.53
C ASP A 196 6.39 -29.87 -2.53
N TYR A 197 6.87 -30.06 -3.75
CA TYR A 197 6.75 -29.07 -4.82
C TYR A 197 5.74 -29.57 -5.84
N VAL A 198 4.73 -28.75 -6.12
CA VAL A 198 3.77 -29.00 -7.19
C VAL A 198 4.11 -28.03 -8.32
N LEU A 199 4.46 -28.60 -9.47
CA LEU A 199 4.67 -27.85 -10.70
C LEU A 199 3.31 -27.75 -11.40
N LEU A 200 2.79 -26.53 -11.49
CA LEU A 200 1.62 -26.24 -12.30
C LEU A 200 2.09 -25.56 -13.57
N TRP A 201 1.66 -26.06 -14.72
CA TRP A 201 1.87 -25.38 -15.98
C TRP A 201 0.56 -25.27 -16.74
N SER A 202 0.42 -24.19 -17.49
CA SER A 202 -0.70 -24.00 -18.40
C SER A 202 -0.21 -23.35 -19.68
N THR A 203 -0.82 -23.77 -20.77
CA THR A 203 -0.76 -23.08 -22.06
C THR A 203 -2.07 -22.33 -22.22
N THR A 204 -2.02 -21.07 -22.65
CA THR A 204 -3.23 -20.33 -22.98
C THR A 204 -3.88 -20.98 -24.20
N THR A 205 -4.93 -21.78 -24.01
CA THR A 205 -5.84 -22.18 -25.09
C THR A 205 -6.90 -21.10 -25.26
N SER A 206 -7.13 -20.66 -26.50
CA SER A 206 -8.33 -19.92 -26.89
C SER A 206 -9.54 -20.87 -26.84
N GLY A 207 -10.00 -21.18 -25.62
CA GLY A 207 -11.04 -22.17 -25.37
C GLY A 207 -10.84 -22.78 -23.99
N TRP A 208 -11.95 -22.92 -23.26
CA TRP A 208 -12.09 -23.38 -21.88
C TRP A 208 -10.95 -24.30 -21.37
N PRO A 209 -10.35 -24.00 -20.21
CA PRO A 209 -9.23 -24.78 -19.69
C PRO A 209 -9.70 -26.19 -19.33
N THR A 210 -9.15 -27.19 -20.01
CA THR A 210 -9.19 -28.58 -19.54
C THR A 210 -7.97 -28.83 -18.67
N PRO A 211 -8.09 -28.93 -17.33
CA PRO A 211 -6.95 -29.26 -16.49
C PRO A 211 -6.54 -30.71 -16.76
N ARG A 212 -5.36 -30.92 -17.34
CA ARG A 212 -4.75 -32.24 -17.47
C ARG A 212 -3.63 -32.37 -16.44
N SER A 213 -3.91 -33.08 -15.35
CA SER A 213 -2.88 -33.49 -14.39
C SER A 213 -2.27 -34.80 -14.89
N SER A 214 -0.98 -34.80 -15.19
CA SER A 214 -0.19 -36.02 -15.32
C SER A 214 0.36 -36.38 -13.94
N PRO A 215 0.03 -37.55 -13.36
CA PRO A 215 0.67 -37.98 -12.13
C PRO A 215 2.16 -38.19 -12.43
N THR A 216 3.01 -37.46 -11.71
CA THR A 216 4.46 -37.64 -11.79
C THR A 216 4.80 -39.06 -11.38
N ARG A 217 5.27 -39.86 -12.34
CA ARG A 217 5.97 -41.11 -12.05
C ARG A 217 7.16 -40.73 -11.15
N ARG A 218 7.21 -41.37 -9.98
CA ARG A 218 8.28 -41.24 -8.99
C ARG A 218 9.64 -41.28 -9.71
N ALA A 219 10.42 -40.21 -9.63
CA ALA A 219 11.81 -40.28 -10.07
C ALA A 219 12.50 -41.34 -9.21
N PRO A 220 13.23 -42.31 -9.80
CA PRO A 220 14.03 -43.24 -9.01
C PRO A 220 15.05 -42.44 -8.20
N PRO A 221 15.38 -42.88 -6.97
CA PRO A 221 16.43 -42.23 -6.19
C PRO A 221 17.73 -42.24 -6.99
N ALA A 222 18.46 -41.12 -6.95
CA ALA A 222 19.78 -41.02 -7.56
C ALA A 222 20.68 -42.17 -7.03
N PRO A 223 21.50 -42.81 -7.89
CA PRO A 223 22.46 -43.80 -7.42
C PRO A 223 23.40 -43.14 -6.41
N ALA A 224 23.69 -43.86 -5.33
CA ALA A 224 24.65 -43.43 -4.32
C ALA A 224 25.97 -43.07 -5.01
N SER A 225 26.44 -41.85 -4.79
CA SER A 225 27.77 -41.40 -5.20
C SER A 225 28.80 -42.38 -4.65
N SER A 226 29.57 -43.01 -5.55
CA SER A 226 30.71 -43.85 -5.19
C SER A 226 31.65 -43.09 -4.25
N PRO A 227 32.21 -43.74 -3.21
CA PRO A 227 33.16 -43.09 -2.33
C PRO A 227 34.39 -42.67 -3.14
N ALA A 228 34.84 -41.43 -2.93
CA ALA A 228 36.05 -40.89 -3.53
C ALA A 228 37.26 -41.80 -3.24
N PRO A 229 38.19 -41.99 -4.20
CA PRO A 229 39.40 -42.75 -3.95
C PRO A 229 40.23 -42.08 -2.85
N ARG A 230 40.72 -42.89 -1.90
CA ARG A 230 41.63 -42.43 -0.84
C ARG A 230 42.93 -41.92 -1.48
N PRO A 231 43.49 -40.80 -1.01
CA PRO A 231 44.81 -40.38 -1.45
C PRO A 231 45.85 -41.41 -1.00
N THR A 232 46.59 -41.97 -1.94
CA THR A 232 47.77 -42.80 -1.70
C THR A 232 48.89 -41.94 -1.14
N SER A 233 49.34 -42.25 0.08
CA SER A 233 50.54 -41.66 0.67
C SER A 233 51.78 -41.99 -0.19
N PRO A 234 52.65 -41.03 -0.52
CA PRO A 234 53.93 -41.35 -1.15
C PRO A 234 54.83 -42.07 -0.14
N HIS A 235 55.33 -43.24 -0.54
CA HIS A 235 56.35 -43.99 0.17
C HIS A 235 57.61 -43.13 0.36
N ALA A 236 58.10 -43.08 1.60
CA ALA A 236 59.41 -42.55 1.95
C ALA A 236 60.51 -43.38 1.26
N ALA A 237 61.36 -42.70 0.49
CA ALA A 237 62.60 -43.26 -0.02
C ALA A 237 63.60 -43.43 1.13
N SER A 238 64.07 -44.65 1.36
CA SER A 238 65.26 -44.91 2.17
C SER A 238 66.52 -44.64 1.31
N PRO A 239 67.58 -44.08 1.91
CA PRO A 239 68.78 -43.67 1.17
C PRO A 239 69.67 -44.86 0.81
N ALA A 240 70.20 -44.82 -0.41
CA ALA A 240 71.26 -45.70 -0.89
C ALA A 240 72.58 -45.36 -0.21
N SER A 241 73.26 -46.40 0.29
CA SER A 241 74.64 -46.41 0.73
C SER A 241 75.59 -46.55 -0.47
N SER A 242 76.57 -45.67 -0.61
CA SER A 242 77.88 -45.95 -1.23
C SER A 242 78.86 -44.81 -0.93
N GLY A 243 80.06 -45.14 -0.44
CA GLY A 243 81.21 -44.22 -0.36
C GLY A 243 81.78 -44.05 1.04
#